data_AF-A0A2E6EMT4-F1
#
_entry.id   AF-A0A2E6EMT4-F1
#
_cell.length_a   1.000
_cell.length_b   1.000
_cell.length_c   1.000
_cell.angle_alpha   90.00
_cell.angle_beta   90.00
_cell.angle_gamma   90.00
#
_symmetry.space_group_name_H-M   'P 1'
#
loop_
_entity.id
_entity.type
_entity.pdbx_description
1 polymer ?
#
loop_
_entity_poly.entity_id
_entity_poly.type
_entity_poly.pdbx_seq_one_letter_code
_entity_poly.pdbx_strand_id
1 'polypeptide(L)'
;MLSFRFYENRLTKAAIYVALSSVICWASSALTWSQAQGSEMGLAVQQALAAAAPLPAPFYTWEGLSYGLLSAAALFVMAKLCWLVGRGLSGVARALLAGRRVPLGEAGQAMTEVAVSFPILLITTLILMQLALMFQARNVVTYAAFSAARAAIVWIPARVPLDENLPLTEDSHSINLDGGEKIDKIRQAAAMACVPISPRAGTVLGGVPFIGDLIASSSVAFTSLTSLFSLPVEYADNALQRYAYASLATEVRLYKATEDGFFLQEGVSTWDYPRNVADVAVRVRHRFYLSIPVVNRIIGDSWTVVDFGPGLGGSLPGRFSFIRSVAVLPLEGKTGDPPITGYWDS
;
A
#
# COMPACT_ATOMS: atom_id res chain seq x y z
N MET A 1 25.65 49.09 -1.69
CA MET A 1 25.41 48.57 -3.06
C MET A 1 25.72 47.07 -3.25
N LEU A 2 26.62 46.44 -2.47
CA LEU A 2 26.95 45.00 -2.60
C LEU A 2 25.84 44.02 -2.13
N SER A 3 24.91 44.46 -1.28
CA SER A 3 23.84 43.58 -0.75
C SER A 3 22.74 43.25 -1.78
N PHE A 4 22.55 44.06 -2.83
CA PHE A 4 21.46 43.85 -3.78
C PHE A 4 21.75 42.75 -4.81
N ARG A 5 23.02 42.63 -5.25
CA ARG A 5 23.44 41.56 -6.19
C ARG A 5 23.35 40.14 -5.61
N PHE A 6 23.36 39.99 -4.28
CA PHE A 6 23.25 38.69 -3.64
C PHE A 6 21.81 38.14 -3.62
N TYR A 7 20.81 39.03 -3.69
CA TYR A 7 19.39 38.65 -3.65
C TYR A 7 18.87 38.18 -5.02
N GLU A 8 19.24 38.87 -6.11
CA GLU A 8 18.85 38.48 -7.49
C GLU A 8 19.32 37.06 -7.85
N ASN A 9 20.50 36.67 -7.38
CA ASN A 9 21.08 35.37 -7.70
C ASN A 9 20.44 34.20 -6.93
N ARG A 10 19.67 34.46 -5.87
CA ARG A 10 18.91 33.42 -5.15
C ARG A 10 17.53 33.20 -5.78
N LEU A 11 16.88 34.28 -6.19
CA LEU A 11 15.56 34.24 -6.83
C LEU A 11 15.59 33.52 -8.18
N THR A 12 16.59 33.81 -9.02
CA THR A 12 16.75 33.13 -10.32
C THR A 12 17.00 31.63 -10.17
N LYS A 13 17.82 31.24 -9.19
CA LYS A 13 18.08 29.82 -8.90
C LYS A 13 16.86 29.08 -8.38
N ALA A 14 16.08 29.71 -7.50
CA ALA A 14 14.82 29.13 -7.00
C ALA A 14 13.80 28.97 -8.14
N ALA A 15 13.66 29.97 -9.02
CA ALA A 15 12.75 29.91 -10.16
C ALA A 15 13.12 28.80 -11.16
N ILE A 16 14.41 28.64 -11.47
CA ILE A 16 14.89 27.55 -12.32
C ILE A 16 14.59 26.20 -11.66
N TYR A 17 14.78 26.08 -10.34
CA TYR A 17 14.53 24.83 -9.63
C TYR A 17 13.06 24.43 -9.66
N VAL A 18 12.17 25.39 -9.40
CA VAL A 18 10.72 25.18 -9.47
C VAL A 18 10.34 24.78 -10.90
N ALA A 19 10.80 25.50 -11.92
CA ALA A 19 10.52 25.17 -13.31
C ALA A 19 10.99 23.75 -13.69
N LEU A 20 12.21 23.37 -13.30
CA LEU A 20 12.76 22.05 -13.61
C LEU A 20 12.00 20.92 -12.88
N SER A 21 11.63 21.15 -11.62
CA SER A 21 10.82 20.19 -10.86
C SER A 21 9.43 20.03 -11.45
N SER A 22 8.80 21.12 -11.92
CA SER A 22 7.50 21.08 -12.59
C SER A 22 7.56 20.32 -13.91
N VAL A 23 8.60 20.56 -14.73
CA VAL A 23 8.81 19.86 -16.01
C VAL A 23 9.04 18.37 -15.78
N ILE A 24 9.78 18.00 -14.74
CA ILE A 24 10.05 16.58 -14.46
C ILE A 24 8.84 15.89 -13.87
N CYS A 25 8.08 16.53 -12.98
CA CYS A 25 6.78 16.01 -12.56
C CYS A 25 5.86 15.79 -13.77
N TRP A 26 5.82 16.74 -14.71
CA TRP A 26 5.03 16.63 -15.92
C TRP A 26 5.51 15.48 -16.83
N ALA A 27 6.81 15.38 -17.12
CA ALA A 27 7.37 14.31 -17.95
C ALA A 27 7.23 12.91 -17.31
N SER A 28 7.42 12.81 -15.98
CA SER A 28 7.25 11.55 -15.24
C SER A 28 5.78 11.11 -15.28
N SER A 29 4.85 12.06 -15.24
CA SER A 29 3.43 11.75 -15.33
C SER A 29 2.99 11.33 -16.73
N ALA A 30 3.62 11.87 -17.77
CA ALA A 30 3.34 11.52 -19.16
C ALA A 30 3.79 10.09 -19.51
N LEU A 31 4.79 9.57 -18.79
CA LEU A 31 5.37 8.24 -19.04
C LEU A 31 4.88 7.14 -18.07
N THR A 32 4.07 7.49 -17.08
CA THR A 32 3.56 6.52 -16.09
C THR A 32 2.22 5.93 -16.54
N TRP A 33 1.94 4.71 -16.04
CA TRP A 33 0.76 3.88 -16.30
C TRP A 33 -0.61 4.58 -16.21
N SER A 34 -0.69 5.79 -15.63
CA SER A 34 -1.94 6.54 -15.48
C SER A 34 -2.62 6.92 -16.80
N GLN A 35 -1.85 7.17 -17.88
CA GLN A 35 -2.48 7.44 -19.19
C GLN A 35 -3.07 6.18 -19.83
N ALA A 36 -2.45 5.02 -19.63
CA ALA A 36 -2.98 3.74 -20.09
C ALA A 36 -4.30 3.40 -19.39
N GLN A 37 -4.36 3.58 -18.06
CA GLN A 37 -5.61 3.43 -17.31
C GLN A 37 -6.66 4.50 -17.69
N GLY A 38 -6.22 5.74 -17.92
CA GLY A 38 -7.11 6.83 -18.34
C GLY A 38 -7.79 6.52 -19.67
N SER A 39 -7.08 5.97 -20.66
CA SER A 39 -7.69 5.59 -21.94
C SER A 39 -8.71 4.45 -21.83
N GLU A 40 -8.61 3.62 -20.78
CA GLU A 40 -9.55 2.53 -20.52
C GLU A 40 -10.80 2.97 -19.75
N MET A 41 -10.75 4.07 -18.99
CA MET A 41 -11.86 4.54 -18.15
C MET A 41 -13.07 5.14 -18.92
N GLY A 42 -13.01 5.23 -20.25
CA GLY A 42 -14.10 5.79 -21.05
C GLY A 42 -14.23 7.31 -20.93
N LEU A 43 -14.70 7.95 -22.00
CA LEU A 43 -14.68 9.41 -22.14
C LEU A 43 -15.57 10.14 -21.11
N ALA A 44 -16.65 9.49 -20.66
CA ALA A 44 -17.59 10.05 -19.69
C ALA A 44 -17.00 10.16 -18.27
N VAL A 45 -16.25 9.14 -17.82
CA VAL A 45 -15.61 9.15 -16.50
C VAL A 45 -14.48 10.18 -16.45
N GLN A 46 -13.70 10.32 -17.54
CA GLN A 46 -12.69 11.36 -17.65
C GLN A 46 -13.29 12.78 -17.52
N GLN A 47 -14.42 13.04 -18.17
CA GLN A 47 -15.10 14.34 -18.10
C GLN A 47 -15.67 14.63 -16.71
N ALA A 48 -16.25 13.62 -16.05
CA ALA A 48 -16.76 13.74 -14.69
C ALA A 48 -15.64 14.02 -13.68
N LEU A 49 -14.49 13.33 -13.79
CA LEU A 49 -13.32 13.61 -12.94
C LEU A 49 -12.73 14.99 -13.17
N ALA A 50 -12.62 15.43 -14.43
CA ALA A 50 -12.10 16.75 -14.79
C ALA A 50 -12.98 17.89 -14.27
N ALA A 51 -14.30 17.67 -14.19
CA ALA A 51 -15.23 18.64 -13.60
C ALA A 51 -15.19 18.64 -12.06
N ALA A 52 -14.90 17.49 -11.43
CA ALA A 52 -14.93 17.34 -9.98
C ALA A 52 -13.65 17.82 -9.26
N ALA A 53 -12.51 17.87 -9.94
CA ALA A 53 -11.24 18.27 -9.33
C ALA A 53 -10.51 19.31 -10.22
N PRO A 54 -10.41 20.59 -9.81
CA PRO A 54 -9.82 21.66 -10.63
C PRO A 54 -8.28 21.62 -10.71
N LEU A 55 -7.64 20.53 -10.33
CA LEU A 55 -6.18 20.38 -10.36
C LEU A 55 -5.75 19.87 -11.75
N PRO A 56 -4.69 20.41 -12.37
CA PRO A 56 -4.23 19.92 -13.68
C PRO A 56 -3.82 18.43 -13.61
N ALA A 57 -4.19 17.63 -14.61
CA ALA A 57 -3.77 16.23 -14.76
C ALA A 57 -2.23 16.16 -14.81
N PRO A 58 -1.57 15.80 -13.69
CA PRO A 58 -1.46 14.41 -13.25
C PRO A 58 -1.62 14.18 -11.72
N PHE A 59 -2.10 15.17 -10.97
CA PHE A 59 -2.18 15.09 -9.51
C PHE A 59 -3.37 14.28 -8.97
N TYR A 60 -4.17 13.66 -9.84
CA TYR A 60 -5.42 12.99 -9.46
C TYR A 60 -5.21 11.66 -8.74
N THR A 61 -4.10 10.97 -8.99
CA THR A 61 -3.80 9.70 -8.31
C THR A 61 -2.70 9.92 -7.28
N TRP A 62 -2.93 9.40 -6.07
CA TRP A 62 -1.92 9.39 -5.00
C TRP A 62 -0.59 8.78 -5.48
N GLU A 63 -0.68 7.83 -6.41
CA GLU A 63 0.47 7.27 -7.11
C GLU A 63 1.27 8.31 -7.89
N GLY A 64 0.62 9.05 -8.79
CA GLY A 64 1.29 10.08 -9.61
C GLY A 64 1.95 11.15 -8.73
N LEU A 65 1.27 11.55 -7.66
CA LEU A 65 1.82 12.48 -6.68
C LEU A 65 3.02 11.88 -5.92
N SER A 66 2.94 10.61 -5.51
CA SER A 66 4.03 9.92 -4.81
C SER A 66 5.26 9.70 -5.69
N TYR A 67 5.09 9.31 -6.96
CA TYR A 67 6.18 9.17 -7.93
C TYR A 67 6.79 10.52 -8.28
N GLY A 68 5.96 11.57 -8.43
CA GLY A 68 6.43 12.94 -8.64
C GLY A 68 7.24 13.47 -7.46
N LEU A 69 6.78 13.25 -6.23
CA LEU A 69 7.53 13.60 -5.02
C LEU A 69 8.82 12.80 -4.90
N LEU A 70 8.81 11.50 -5.20
CA LEU A 70 10.00 10.65 -5.19
C LEU A 70 11.03 11.08 -6.22
N SER A 71 10.61 11.37 -7.46
CA SER A 71 11.51 11.83 -8.52
C SER A 71 12.08 13.21 -8.21
N ALA A 72 11.27 14.13 -7.69
CA ALA A 72 11.72 15.44 -7.23
C ALA A 72 12.72 15.32 -6.07
N ALA A 73 12.44 14.46 -5.08
CA ALA A 73 13.35 14.21 -3.96
C ALA A 73 14.67 13.57 -4.44
N ALA A 74 14.61 12.58 -5.33
CA ALA A 74 15.78 11.94 -5.90
C ALA A 74 16.65 12.94 -6.67
N LEU A 75 16.05 13.82 -7.46
CA LEU A 75 16.76 14.88 -8.17
C LEU A 75 17.35 15.91 -7.23
N PHE A 76 16.66 16.25 -6.14
CA PHE A 76 17.18 17.14 -5.13
C PHE A 76 18.43 16.55 -4.46
N VAL A 77 18.38 15.27 -4.09
CA VAL A 77 19.52 14.53 -3.54
C VAL A 77 20.65 14.47 -4.55
N MET A 78 20.38 14.11 -5.80
CA MET A 78 21.39 14.05 -6.86
C MET A 78 22.01 15.42 -7.16
N ALA A 79 21.22 16.49 -7.21
CA ALA A 79 21.72 17.84 -7.40
C ALA A 79 22.61 18.28 -6.23
N LYS A 80 22.21 17.99 -4.99
CA LYS A 80 23.03 18.25 -3.81
C LYS A 80 24.32 17.43 -3.83
N LEU A 81 24.25 16.17 -4.23
CA LEU A 81 25.40 15.27 -4.32
C LEU A 81 26.38 15.75 -5.38
N CYS A 82 25.90 16.06 -6.59
CA CYS A 82 26.70 16.67 -7.67
C CYS A 82 27.32 18.01 -7.25
N TRP A 83 26.57 18.85 -6.52
CA TRP A 83 27.09 20.11 -6.01
C TRP A 83 28.19 19.91 -4.97
N LEU A 84 28.01 18.97 -4.04
CA LEU A 84 29.03 18.60 -3.03
C LEU A 84 30.28 18.02 -3.69
N VAL A 85 30.12 17.12 -4.66
CA VAL A 85 31.23 16.55 -5.44
C VAL A 85 31.96 17.63 -6.24
N GLY A 86 31.24 18.51 -6.93
CA GLY A 86 31.84 19.62 -7.67
C GLY A 86 32.60 20.59 -6.76
N ARG A 87 32.06 20.86 -5.56
CA ARG A 87 32.72 21.70 -4.56
C ARG A 87 33.97 21.02 -3.99
N GLY A 88 33.92 19.70 -3.75
CA GLY A 88 35.07 18.91 -3.33
C GLY A 88 36.18 18.89 -4.40
N LEU A 89 35.82 18.58 -5.65
CA LEU A 89 36.76 18.54 -6.78
C LEU A 89 37.39 19.90 -7.06
N SER A 90 36.62 20.99 -6.99
CA SER A 90 37.17 22.34 -7.16
C SER A 90 38.09 22.75 -6.01
N GLY A 91 37.82 22.31 -4.77
CA GLY A 91 38.73 22.46 -3.64
C GLY A 91 40.05 21.73 -3.85
N VAL A 92 39.99 20.46 -4.27
CA VAL A 92 41.17 19.64 -4.59
C VAL A 92 41.97 20.23 -5.75
N ALA A 93 41.31 20.64 -6.84
CA ALA A 93 41.98 21.26 -7.99
C ALA A 93 42.70 22.55 -7.59
N ARG A 94 42.08 23.40 -6.76
CA ARG A 94 42.74 24.61 -6.23
C ARG A 94 43.88 24.27 -5.29
N ALA A 95 43.75 23.25 -4.45
CA ALA A 95 44.83 22.82 -3.56
C ALA A 95 46.04 22.28 -4.33
N LEU A 96 45.79 21.50 -5.40
CA LEU A 96 46.83 21.00 -6.30
C LEU A 96 47.50 22.14 -7.09
N LEU A 97 46.73 23.10 -7.59
CA LEU A 97 47.25 24.24 -8.36
C LEU A 97 47.94 25.29 -7.49
N ALA A 98 47.54 25.46 -6.23
CA ALA A 98 48.05 26.51 -5.37
C ALA A 98 49.44 26.20 -4.78
N GLY A 99 49.96 24.96 -4.90
CA GLY A 99 51.31 24.58 -4.48
C GLY A 99 51.66 24.91 -3.01
N ARG A 100 50.66 25.24 -2.18
CA ARG A 100 50.84 25.86 -0.86
C ARG A 100 50.65 24.83 0.22
N ARG A 101 51.63 24.76 1.12
CA ARG A 101 51.59 23.99 2.38
C ARG A 101 50.30 24.33 3.12
N VAL A 102 49.41 23.35 3.24
CA VAL A 102 48.10 23.47 3.88
C VAL A 102 48.33 23.80 5.36
N PRO A 103 47.86 24.95 5.88
CA PRO A 103 47.90 25.22 7.30
C PRO A 103 46.94 24.24 8.00
N LEU A 104 47.42 23.57 9.06
CA LEU A 104 46.71 22.52 9.82
C LEU A 104 45.44 22.98 10.59
N GLY A 105 44.74 24.03 10.13
CA GLY A 105 43.55 24.60 10.80
C GLY A 105 42.18 24.15 10.27
N GLU A 106 42.09 23.47 9.12
CA GLU A 106 40.81 23.18 8.44
C GLU A 106 40.15 21.84 8.82
N ALA A 107 40.81 21.01 9.64
CA ALA A 107 40.31 19.68 10.04
C ALA A 107 38.95 19.73 10.78
N GLY A 108 38.63 20.85 11.46
CA GLY A 108 37.36 21.03 12.15
C GLY A 108 36.18 21.29 11.22
N GLN A 109 36.38 22.00 10.10
CA GLN A 109 35.28 22.39 9.22
C GLN A 109 34.71 21.18 8.45
N ALA A 110 35.57 20.31 7.92
CA ALA A 110 35.14 19.10 7.23
C ALA A 110 34.33 18.18 8.15
N MET A 111 34.74 18.05 9.42
CA MET A 111 34.01 17.28 10.43
C MET A 111 32.61 17.86 10.68
N THR A 112 32.47 19.19 10.74
CA THR A 112 31.17 19.84 10.92
C THR A 112 30.25 19.67 9.71
N GLU A 113 30.76 19.73 8.48
CA GLU A 113 29.95 19.55 7.26
C GLU A 113 29.41 18.10 7.14
N VAL A 114 30.23 17.11 7.51
CA VAL A 114 29.81 15.69 7.55
C VAL A 114 28.80 15.45 8.68
N ALA A 115 29.04 16.01 9.87
CA ALA A 115 28.14 15.86 11.01
C ALA A 115 26.72 16.37 10.73
N VAL A 116 26.58 17.42 9.93
CA VAL A 116 25.26 17.97 9.53
C VAL A 116 24.65 17.18 8.36
N SER A 117 25.46 16.70 7.42
CA SER A 117 24.95 16.01 6.22
C SER A 117 24.52 14.58 6.49
N PHE A 118 25.19 13.89 7.42
CA PHE A 118 24.96 12.49 7.72
C PHE A 118 23.53 12.19 8.20
N PRO A 119 22.94 12.91 9.19
CA PRO A 119 21.57 12.65 9.62
C PRO A 119 20.53 12.86 8.52
N ILE A 120 20.73 13.84 7.64
CA ILE A 120 19.81 14.12 6.53
C ILE A 120 19.83 12.95 5.53
N LEU A 121 21.02 12.48 5.15
CA LEU A 121 21.16 11.32 4.28
C LEU A 121 20.54 10.07 4.92
N LEU A 122 20.82 9.80 6.19
CA LEU A 122 20.26 8.67 6.93
C LEU A 122 18.72 8.70 6.90
N ILE A 123 18.10 9.81 7.27
CA ILE A 123 16.63 9.96 7.28
C ILE A 123 16.06 9.74 5.88
N THR A 124 16.72 10.29 4.86
CA THR A 124 16.25 10.17 3.47
C THR A 124 16.30 8.72 3.00
N THR A 125 17.39 8.01 3.27
CA THR A 125 17.53 6.58 2.95
C THR A 125 16.50 5.73 3.69
N LEU A 126 16.23 6.01 4.96
CA LEU A 126 15.20 5.32 5.74
C LEU A 126 13.80 5.53 5.16
N ILE A 127 13.47 6.74 4.70
CA ILE A 127 12.20 7.03 4.03
C ILE A 127 12.08 6.24 2.72
N LEU A 128 13.12 6.26 1.89
CA LEU A 128 13.13 5.53 0.62
C LEU A 128 12.94 4.01 0.83
N MET A 129 13.60 3.45 1.84
CA MET A 129 13.43 2.03 2.20
C MET A 129 12.00 1.71 2.62
N GLN A 130 11.36 2.57 3.44
CA GLN A 130 9.95 2.37 3.83
C GLN A 130 9.00 2.44 2.64
N LEU A 131 9.21 3.40 1.72
CA LEU A 131 8.40 3.54 0.52
C LEU A 131 8.54 2.32 -0.41
N ALA A 132 9.75 1.77 -0.55
CA ALA A 132 9.97 0.54 -1.30
C ALA A 132 9.21 -0.66 -0.69
N LEU A 133 9.22 -0.80 0.64
CA LEU A 133 8.45 -1.84 1.33
C LEU A 133 6.94 -1.67 1.15
N MET A 134 6.44 -0.43 1.19
CA MET A 134 5.01 -0.14 0.95
C MET A 134 4.60 -0.46 -0.50
N PHE A 135 5.46 -0.16 -1.47
CA PHE A 135 5.22 -0.50 -2.88
C PHE A 135 5.12 -2.02 -3.09
N GLN A 136 6.05 -2.78 -2.49
CA GLN A 136 5.97 -4.25 -2.52
C GLN A 136 4.69 -4.76 -1.86
N ALA A 137 4.31 -4.19 -0.72
CA ALA A 137 3.09 -4.56 -0.01
C ALA A 137 1.84 -4.29 -0.86
N ARG A 138 1.82 -3.21 -1.65
CA ARG A 138 0.73 -2.94 -2.59
C ARG A 138 0.55 -4.06 -3.61
N ASN A 139 1.62 -4.50 -4.27
CA ASN A 139 1.54 -5.58 -5.26
C ASN A 139 0.97 -6.87 -4.64
N VAL A 140 1.33 -7.16 -3.38
CA VAL A 140 0.80 -8.31 -2.64
C VAL A 140 -0.69 -8.16 -2.31
N VAL A 141 -1.14 -6.96 -1.93
CA VAL A 141 -2.57 -6.70 -1.67
C VAL A 141 -3.41 -6.74 -2.96
N THR A 142 -2.86 -6.30 -4.09
CA THR A 142 -3.49 -6.49 -5.41
C THR A 142 -3.68 -7.96 -5.74
N TYR A 143 -2.66 -8.78 -5.49
CA TYR A 143 -2.78 -10.23 -5.64
C TYR A 143 -3.78 -10.84 -4.63
N ALA A 144 -3.84 -10.32 -3.40
CA ALA A 144 -4.81 -10.77 -2.40
C ALA A 144 -6.26 -10.47 -2.83
N ALA A 145 -6.52 -9.30 -3.42
CA ALA A 145 -7.83 -8.96 -3.98
C ALA A 145 -8.22 -9.93 -5.10
N PHE A 146 -7.30 -10.23 -6.02
CA PHE A 146 -7.53 -11.21 -7.07
C PHE A 146 -7.76 -12.63 -6.54
N SER A 147 -6.97 -13.08 -5.55
CA SER A 147 -7.15 -14.37 -4.88
C SER A 147 -8.52 -14.48 -4.21
N ALA A 148 -8.95 -13.41 -3.53
CA ALA A 148 -10.26 -13.34 -2.89
C ALA A 148 -11.41 -13.35 -3.91
N ALA A 149 -11.29 -12.60 -5.01
CA ALA A 149 -12.27 -12.63 -6.09
C ALA A 149 -12.41 -14.03 -6.71
N ARG A 150 -11.29 -14.73 -6.91
CA ARG A 150 -11.30 -16.12 -7.40
C ARG A 150 -11.97 -17.09 -6.43
N ALA A 151 -11.73 -16.92 -5.13
CA ALA A 151 -12.45 -17.70 -4.12
C ALA A 151 -13.95 -17.38 -4.16
N ALA A 152 -14.33 -16.11 -4.32
CA ALA A 152 -15.73 -15.69 -4.32
C ALA A 152 -16.53 -16.30 -5.48
N ILE A 153 -16.00 -16.31 -6.70
CA ILE A 153 -16.71 -16.92 -7.85
C ILE A 153 -16.88 -18.43 -7.73
N VAL A 154 -16.08 -19.10 -6.89
CA VAL A 154 -16.19 -20.55 -6.62
C VAL A 154 -17.17 -20.82 -5.48
N TRP A 155 -17.08 -20.06 -4.39
CA TRP A 155 -17.85 -20.31 -3.17
C TRP A 155 -19.27 -19.73 -3.21
N ILE A 156 -19.52 -18.62 -3.92
CA ILE A 156 -20.88 -18.04 -4.02
C ILE A 156 -21.87 -19.04 -4.65
N PRO A 157 -21.58 -19.69 -5.80
CA PRO A 157 -22.48 -20.69 -6.38
C PRO A 157 -22.52 -22.02 -5.62
N ALA A 158 -21.53 -22.30 -4.76
CA ALA A 158 -21.47 -23.56 -4.03
C ALA A 158 -22.68 -23.73 -3.09
N ARG A 159 -23.16 -24.97 -2.95
CA ARG A 159 -24.17 -25.31 -1.95
C ARG A 159 -23.45 -25.79 -0.70
N VAL A 160 -23.55 -25.02 0.37
CA VAL A 160 -22.93 -25.32 1.65
C VAL A 160 -24.06 -25.57 2.66
N PRO A 161 -24.02 -26.64 3.47
CA PRO A 161 -24.97 -26.83 4.56
C PRO A 161 -24.86 -25.67 5.56
N LEU A 162 -25.99 -25.07 5.92
CA LEU A 162 -26.07 -23.92 6.84
C LEU A 162 -25.62 -24.30 8.27
N ASP A 163 -25.86 -25.55 8.65
CA ASP A 163 -25.48 -26.16 9.92
C ASP A 163 -25.14 -27.63 9.64
N GLU A 164 -24.08 -28.15 10.26
CA GLU A 164 -23.68 -29.55 10.18
C GLU A 164 -24.82 -30.49 10.63
N ASN A 165 -25.70 -30.00 11.50
CA ASN A 165 -26.81 -30.76 12.08
C ASN A 165 -28.16 -30.53 11.41
N LEU A 166 -28.27 -29.60 10.45
CA LEU A 166 -29.53 -29.33 9.75
C LEU A 166 -29.39 -29.57 8.24
N PRO A 167 -30.38 -30.21 7.60
CA PRO A 167 -30.38 -30.42 6.14
C PRO A 167 -30.63 -29.14 5.33
N LEU A 168 -30.66 -27.98 5.98
CA LEU A 168 -30.82 -26.68 5.33
C LEU A 168 -29.50 -26.36 4.63
N THR A 169 -29.51 -26.28 3.31
CA THR A 169 -28.39 -25.77 2.52
C THR A 169 -28.59 -24.29 2.25
N GLU A 170 -27.53 -23.49 2.31
CA GLU A 170 -27.55 -22.14 1.76
C GLU A 170 -28.00 -22.20 0.31
N ASP A 171 -28.91 -21.30 -0.07
CA ASP A 171 -29.38 -21.21 -1.44
C ASP A 171 -28.20 -21.01 -2.37
N SER A 172 -28.26 -21.69 -3.52
CA SER A 172 -27.30 -21.49 -4.60
C SER A 172 -27.18 -20.01 -4.90
N HIS A 173 -25.95 -19.51 -5.06
CA HIS A 173 -25.66 -18.12 -5.37
C HIS A 173 -26.05 -17.10 -4.28
N SER A 174 -26.40 -17.54 -3.08
CA SER A 174 -26.53 -16.69 -1.90
C SER A 174 -25.26 -16.75 -1.05
N ILE A 175 -24.89 -15.63 -0.43
CA ILE A 175 -23.82 -15.56 0.56
C ILE A 175 -24.27 -14.66 1.71
N ASN A 176 -24.08 -15.13 2.93
CA ASN A 176 -24.23 -14.32 4.12
C ASN A 176 -22.90 -13.57 4.40
N LEU A 177 -22.93 -12.24 4.34
CA LEU A 177 -21.75 -11.40 4.52
C LEU A 177 -21.46 -11.09 5.99
N ASP A 178 -22.46 -11.25 6.85
CA ASP A 178 -22.34 -11.05 8.30
C ASP A 178 -21.57 -12.22 8.95
N GLY A 179 -21.48 -13.36 8.27
CA GLY A 179 -20.73 -14.55 8.68
C GLY A 179 -21.14 -15.78 7.87
N GLY A 180 -20.35 -16.85 7.95
CA GLY A 180 -20.64 -18.12 7.28
C GLY A 180 -19.41 -18.69 6.58
N GLU A 181 -19.48 -19.97 6.23
CA GLU A 181 -18.31 -20.67 5.68
C GLU A 181 -17.85 -20.04 4.36
N LYS A 182 -18.77 -19.68 3.46
CA LYS A 182 -18.41 -19.07 2.16
C LYS A 182 -17.58 -17.79 2.30
N ILE A 183 -18.02 -16.87 3.16
CA ILE A 183 -17.30 -15.59 3.36
C ILE A 183 -15.97 -15.83 4.08
N ASP A 184 -15.90 -16.79 4.99
CA ASP A 184 -14.66 -17.14 5.69
C ASP A 184 -13.61 -17.72 4.74
N LYS A 185 -14.01 -18.55 3.77
CA LYS A 185 -13.08 -19.04 2.72
C LYS A 185 -12.55 -17.91 1.85
N ILE A 186 -13.40 -16.94 1.49
CA ILE A 186 -13.00 -15.76 0.71
C ILE A 186 -12.01 -14.90 1.51
N ARG A 187 -12.30 -14.64 2.79
CA ARG A 187 -11.41 -13.91 3.71
C ARG A 187 -10.09 -14.64 3.92
N GLN A 188 -10.14 -15.95 4.10
CA GLN A 188 -8.96 -16.81 4.25
C GLN A 188 -8.06 -16.73 3.01
N ALA A 189 -8.62 -16.76 1.80
CA ALA A 189 -7.85 -16.65 0.56
C ALA A 189 -7.12 -15.30 0.45
N ALA A 190 -7.75 -14.20 0.88
CA ALA A 190 -7.12 -12.88 0.95
C ALA A 190 -6.00 -12.85 2.01
N ALA A 191 -6.29 -13.33 3.22
CA ALA A 191 -5.35 -13.31 4.33
C ALA A 191 -4.10 -14.15 4.04
N MET A 192 -4.25 -15.32 3.41
CA MET A 192 -3.12 -16.17 3.00
C MET A 192 -2.18 -15.46 2.02
N ALA A 193 -2.72 -14.72 1.06
CA ALA A 193 -1.92 -13.94 0.13
C ALA A 193 -1.12 -12.83 0.83
N CYS A 194 -1.63 -12.27 1.94
CA CYS A 194 -0.97 -11.21 2.72
C CYS A 194 0.04 -11.73 3.76
N VAL A 195 0.22 -13.05 3.94
CA VAL A 195 1.17 -13.62 4.91
C VAL A 195 2.63 -13.13 4.73
N PRO A 196 3.18 -13.01 3.50
CA PRO A 196 4.58 -12.62 3.31
C PRO A 196 4.91 -11.20 3.79
N ILE A 197 3.93 -10.30 3.77
CA ILE A 197 4.08 -8.89 4.15
C ILE A 197 3.64 -8.62 5.60
N SER A 198 3.12 -9.64 6.28
CA SER A 198 2.61 -9.54 7.64
C SER A 198 3.75 -9.71 8.67
N PRO A 199 3.81 -8.87 9.72
CA PRO A 199 4.70 -9.08 10.85
C PRO A 199 4.25 -10.30 11.67
N ARG A 200 5.09 -10.71 12.63
CA ARG A 200 4.71 -11.76 13.59
C ARG A 200 3.64 -11.19 14.54
N ALA A 201 2.53 -11.90 14.72
CA ALA A 201 1.49 -11.53 15.67
C ALA A 201 2.05 -11.25 17.08
N GLY A 202 2.97 -12.10 17.57
CA GLY A 202 3.58 -11.90 18.90
C GLY A 202 4.30 -10.55 19.07
N THR A 203 4.90 -10.01 17.99
CA THR A 203 5.61 -8.72 18.06
C THR A 203 4.70 -7.51 18.08
N VAL A 204 3.53 -7.59 17.44
CA VAL A 204 2.62 -6.45 17.29
C VAL A 204 1.48 -6.50 18.28
N LEU A 205 0.97 -7.71 18.54
CA LEU A 205 -0.21 -7.90 19.35
C LEU A 205 0.10 -8.21 20.81
N GLY A 206 1.34 -8.52 21.21
CA GLY A 206 1.68 -9.16 22.50
C GLY A 206 1.11 -8.59 23.82
N GLY A 207 0.46 -7.42 23.81
CA GLY A 207 -0.29 -6.87 24.94
C GLY A 207 -1.81 -7.12 24.91
N VAL A 208 -2.34 -7.83 23.91
CA VAL A 208 -3.78 -8.05 23.73
C VAL A 208 -4.21 -9.38 24.38
N PRO A 209 -5.22 -9.39 25.27
CA PRO A 209 -5.55 -10.57 26.08
C PRO A 209 -6.12 -11.76 25.29
N PHE A 210 -6.64 -11.56 24.07
CA PHE A 210 -7.30 -12.58 23.26
C PHE A 210 -6.41 -13.19 22.14
N ILE A 211 -5.10 -12.89 22.12
CA ILE A 211 -4.19 -13.43 21.08
C ILE A 211 -4.14 -14.95 21.13
N GLY A 212 -4.21 -15.56 22.31
CA GLY A 212 -4.16 -17.01 22.47
C GLY A 212 -5.27 -17.68 21.66
N ASP A 213 -6.50 -17.19 21.79
CA ASP A 213 -7.67 -17.72 21.10
C ASP A 213 -7.59 -17.51 19.59
N LEU A 214 -7.06 -16.36 19.15
CA LEU A 214 -6.83 -16.08 17.74
C LEU A 214 -5.79 -17.01 17.12
N ILE A 215 -4.68 -17.26 17.83
CA ILE A 215 -3.65 -18.19 17.35
C ILE A 215 -4.23 -19.61 17.31
N ALA A 216 -5.04 -19.99 18.30
CA ALA A 216 -5.71 -21.28 18.33
C ALA A 216 -6.69 -21.46 17.15
N SER A 217 -7.52 -20.47 16.83
CA SER A 217 -8.43 -20.55 15.68
C SER A 217 -7.68 -20.56 14.35
N SER A 218 -6.61 -19.75 14.24
CA SER A 218 -5.72 -19.73 13.07
C SER A 218 -4.98 -21.06 12.86
N SER A 219 -4.70 -21.79 13.94
CA SER A 219 -3.98 -23.07 13.89
C SER A 219 -4.76 -24.14 13.13
N VAL A 220 -6.09 -24.16 13.24
CA VAL A 220 -6.95 -25.13 12.53
C VAL A 220 -6.83 -24.94 11.02
N ALA A 221 -6.92 -23.70 10.55
CA ALA A 221 -6.78 -23.34 9.15
C ALA A 221 -5.36 -23.63 8.60
N PHE A 222 -4.33 -23.51 9.44
CA PHE A 222 -2.94 -23.68 9.03
C PHE A 222 -2.43 -25.12 9.14
N THR A 223 -2.95 -25.90 10.08
CA THR A 223 -2.51 -27.30 10.32
C THR A 223 -2.71 -28.16 9.09
N SER A 224 -3.85 -27.98 8.39
CA SER A 224 -4.15 -28.66 7.13
C SER A 224 -3.15 -28.35 6.01
N LEU A 225 -2.59 -27.13 5.99
CA LEU A 225 -1.51 -26.77 5.06
C LEU A 225 -0.17 -27.35 5.49
N THR A 226 0.17 -27.30 6.78
CA THR A 226 1.46 -27.83 7.25
C THR A 226 1.59 -29.33 7.02
N SER A 227 0.51 -30.09 7.20
CA SER A 227 0.50 -31.53 6.90
C SER A 227 0.70 -31.80 5.41
N LEU A 228 0.21 -30.91 4.54
CA LEU A 228 0.37 -31.06 3.09
C LEU A 228 1.82 -30.82 2.65
N PHE A 229 2.52 -29.85 3.26
CA PHE A 229 3.84 -29.41 2.82
C PHE A 229 5.01 -29.99 3.63
N SER A 230 4.75 -30.74 4.70
CA SER A 230 5.79 -31.34 5.56
C SER A 230 6.85 -30.33 6.05
N LEU A 231 6.42 -29.10 6.38
CA LEU A 231 7.31 -28.03 6.80
C LEU A 231 7.88 -28.30 8.21
N PRO A 232 9.15 -27.92 8.50
CA PRO A 232 9.67 -27.99 9.87
C PRO A 232 8.87 -27.09 10.81
N VAL A 233 8.69 -27.54 12.07
CA VAL A 233 7.83 -26.92 13.08
C VAL A 233 8.14 -25.43 13.29
N GLU A 234 9.43 -25.05 13.32
CA GLU A 234 9.83 -23.65 13.52
C GLU A 234 9.37 -22.70 12.40
N TYR A 235 9.31 -23.18 11.15
CA TYR A 235 8.80 -22.39 10.03
C TYR A 235 7.27 -22.29 10.10
N ALA A 236 6.61 -23.36 10.54
CA ALA A 236 5.19 -23.40 10.74
C ALA A 236 4.74 -22.37 11.78
N ASP A 237 5.43 -22.28 12.93
CA ASP A 237 5.10 -21.29 13.98
C ASP A 237 5.25 -19.85 13.49
N ASN A 238 6.33 -19.56 12.75
CA ASN A 238 6.56 -18.24 12.18
C ASN A 238 5.51 -17.84 11.15
N ALA A 239 5.12 -18.77 10.28
CA ALA A 239 4.10 -18.55 9.27
C ALA A 239 2.70 -18.45 9.90
N LEU A 240 2.39 -19.27 10.91
CA LEU A 240 1.16 -19.23 11.68
C LEU A 240 0.98 -17.87 12.37
N GLN A 241 2.02 -17.35 13.01
CA GLN A 241 1.95 -16.02 13.64
C GLN A 241 1.71 -14.90 12.63
N ARG A 242 2.26 -15.00 11.42
CA ARG A 242 2.01 -14.02 10.35
C ARG A 242 0.61 -14.15 9.78
N TYR A 243 0.11 -15.37 9.64
CA TYR A 243 -1.25 -15.65 9.20
C TYR A 243 -2.29 -15.15 10.22
N ALA A 244 -2.05 -15.37 11.52
CA ALA A 244 -2.89 -14.83 12.58
C ALA A 244 -2.99 -13.30 12.50
N TYR A 245 -1.86 -12.60 12.31
CA TYR A 245 -1.87 -11.16 12.05
C TYR A 245 -2.64 -10.83 10.76
N ALA A 246 -2.36 -11.50 9.66
CA ALA A 246 -2.98 -11.24 8.36
C ALA A 246 -4.51 -11.39 8.41
N SER A 247 -5.02 -12.39 9.14
CA SER A 247 -6.45 -12.62 9.30
C SER A 247 -7.18 -11.46 9.98
N LEU A 248 -6.56 -10.83 10.99
CA LEU A 248 -7.11 -9.66 11.67
C LEU A 248 -6.89 -8.35 10.91
N ALA A 249 -5.76 -8.23 10.24
CA ALA A 249 -5.33 -7.01 9.56
C ALA A 249 -5.99 -6.84 8.19
N THR A 250 -6.56 -7.91 7.63
CA THR A 250 -7.16 -7.93 6.29
C THR A 250 -8.67 -7.87 6.36
N GLU A 251 -9.24 -6.78 5.88
CA GLU A 251 -10.67 -6.58 5.70
C GLU A 251 -11.04 -6.90 4.25
N VAL A 252 -12.07 -7.74 4.07
CA VAL A 252 -12.59 -8.09 2.74
C VAL A 252 -14.05 -7.66 2.66
N ARG A 253 -14.38 -6.92 1.61
CA ARG A 253 -15.75 -6.47 1.31
C ARG A 253 -16.13 -6.88 -0.10
N LEU A 254 -17.35 -7.36 -0.27
CA LEU A 254 -17.92 -7.72 -1.58
C LEU A 254 -18.80 -6.59 -2.12
N TYR A 255 -18.72 -6.40 -3.43
CA TYR A 255 -19.50 -5.46 -4.21
C TYR A 255 -20.10 -6.21 -5.39
N LYS A 256 -21.30 -5.81 -5.79
CA LYS A 256 -21.82 -6.11 -7.12
C LYS A 256 -21.30 -5.06 -8.07
N ALA A 257 -20.55 -5.49 -9.08
CA ALA A 257 -20.13 -4.64 -10.18
C ALA A 257 -21.16 -4.76 -11.31
N THR A 258 -21.80 -3.64 -11.61
CA THR A 258 -22.80 -3.49 -12.68
C THR A 258 -22.40 -2.30 -13.54
N GLU A 259 -23.06 -2.10 -14.68
CA GLU A 259 -22.84 -0.91 -15.53
C GLU A 259 -22.99 0.42 -14.77
N ASP A 260 -23.88 0.46 -13.78
CA ASP A 260 -24.12 1.63 -12.92
C ASP A 260 -23.04 1.87 -11.84
N GLY A 261 -22.05 0.98 -11.73
CA GLY A 261 -20.94 1.09 -10.77
C GLY A 261 -20.88 -0.04 -9.73
N PHE A 262 -20.31 0.27 -8.56
CA PHE A 262 -20.04 -0.69 -7.49
C PHE A 262 -20.99 -0.52 -6.31
N PHE A 263 -21.82 -1.53 -6.07
CA PHE A 263 -22.76 -1.54 -4.97
C PHE A 263 -22.25 -2.44 -3.84
N LEU A 264 -21.90 -1.84 -2.70
CA LEU A 264 -21.51 -2.58 -1.50
C LEU A 264 -22.65 -3.51 -1.10
N GLN A 265 -22.32 -4.77 -0.84
CA GLN A 265 -23.29 -5.75 -0.34
C GLN A 265 -23.13 -5.88 1.18
N GLU A 266 -24.25 -5.97 1.89
CA GLU A 266 -24.33 -6.18 3.34
C GLU A 266 -25.39 -7.27 3.61
N GLY A 267 -25.27 -7.99 4.73
CA GLY A 267 -26.19 -9.08 5.07
C GLY A 267 -26.19 -10.24 4.07
N VAL A 268 -27.36 -10.83 3.84
CA VAL A 268 -27.53 -11.91 2.85
C VAL A 268 -27.69 -11.30 1.47
N SER A 269 -26.75 -11.60 0.57
CA SER A 269 -26.79 -11.13 -0.81
C SER A 269 -26.83 -12.30 -1.79
N THR A 270 -27.65 -12.15 -2.83
CA THR A 270 -27.86 -13.15 -3.87
C THR A 270 -27.33 -12.67 -5.21
N TRP A 271 -26.67 -13.55 -5.95
CA TRP A 271 -26.24 -13.34 -7.33
C TRP A 271 -27.15 -14.16 -8.24
N ASP A 272 -28.23 -13.56 -8.71
CA ASP A 272 -29.21 -14.25 -9.55
C ASP A 272 -28.72 -14.39 -10.99
N TYR A 273 -27.78 -15.30 -11.25
CA TYR A 273 -27.35 -15.61 -12.61
C TYR A 273 -28.30 -16.65 -13.25
N PRO A 274 -28.77 -16.46 -14.51
CA PRO A 274 -28.37 -15.45 -15.50
C PRO A 274 -29.26 -14.19 -15.55
N ARG A 275 -30.19 -13.99 -14.60
CA ARG A 275 -31.18 -12.88 -14.67
C ARG A 275 -30.58 -11.52 -14.34
N ASN A 276 -29.57 -11.49 -13.48
CA ASN A 276 -28.84 -10.32 -13.03
C ASN A 276 -27.34 -10.61 -13.21
N VAL A 277 -26.78 -10.10 -14.31
CA VAL A 277 -25.39 -10.32 -14.73
C VAL A 277 -24.44 -9.36 -14.00
N ALA A 278 -24.49 -9.38 -12.66
CA ALA A 278 -23.58 -8.60 -11.85
C ALA A 278 -22.27 -9.36 -11.63
N ASP A 279 -21.16 -8.73 -11.99
CA ASP A 279 -19.82 -9.27 -11.72
C ASP A 279 -19.51 -9.20 -10.22
N VAL A 280 -18.68 -10.13 -9.74
CA VAL A 280 -18.25 -10.16 -8.35
C VAL A 280 -17.03 -9.29 -8.19
N ALA A 281 -17.17 -8.18 -7.47
CA ALA A 281 -16.08 -7.31 -7.11
C ALA A 281 -15.68 -7.50 -5.65
N VAL A 282 -14.40 -7.71 -5.38
CA VAL A 282 -13.88 -7.91 -4.03
C VAL A 282 -12.85 -6.82 -3.73
N ARG A 283 -13.13 -6.02 -2.70
CA ARG A 283 -12.19 -5.05 -2.16
C ARG A 283 -11.46 -5.66 -0.98
N VAL A 284 -10.14 -5.68 -1.05
CA VAL A 284 -9.27 -6.06 0.06
C VAL A 284 -8.59 -4.83 0.62
N ARG A 285 -8.66 -4.65 1.92
CA ARG A 285 -7.99 -3.61 2.67
C ARG A 285 -7.11 -4.25 3.74
N HIS A 286 -5.81 -4.07 3.65
CA HIS A 286 -4.85 -4.64 4.58
C HIS A 286 -4.15 -3.55 5.41
N ARG A 287 -3.99 -3.79 6.71
CA ARG A 287 -3.20 -2.94 7.61
C ARG A 287 -1.73 -3.34 7.57
N PHE A 288 -0.93 -2.61 6.79
CA PHE A 288 0.50 -2.85 6.67
C PHE A 288 1.25 -2.22 7.85
N TYR A 289 2.05 -3.04 8.56
CA TYR A 289 2.88 -2.58 9.67
C TYR A 289 4.13 -1.88 9.14
N LEU A 290 4.33 -0.63 9.54
CA LEU A 290 5.51 0.12 9.16
C LEU A 290 6.67 -0.27 10.10
N SER A 291 7.79 -0.71 9.56
CA SER A 291 8.89 -1.28 10.36
C SER A 291 9.90 -0.23 10.84
N ILE A 292 9.96 0.94 10.21
CA ILE A 292 10.99 1.96 10.46
C ILE A 292 10.45 3.06 11.40
N PRO A 293 10.82 3.09 12.70
CA PRO A 293 10.17 3.94 13.71
C PRO A 293 10.15 5.44 13.39
N VAL A 294 11.18 5.95 12.73
CA VAL A 294 11.28 7.37 12.35
C VAL A 294 10.22 7.73 11.31
N VAL A 295 10.03 6.88 10.30
CA VAL A 295 9.07 7.08 9.21
C VAL A 295 7.65 6.84 9.68
N ASN A 296 7.47 5.85 10.57
CA ASN A 296 6.20 5.50 11.20
C ASN A 296 5.50 6.70 11.84
N ARG A 297 6.26 7.59 12.48
CA ARG A 297 5.70 8.78 13.15
C ARG A 297 5.16 9.82 12.16
N ILE A 298 5.62 9.79 10.92
CA ILE A 298 5.26 10.78 9.89
C ILE A 298 4.05 10.28 9.08
N ILE A 299 4.08 9.01 8.66
CA ILE A 299 3.12 8.45 7.69
C ILE A 299 2.04 7.61 8.36
N GLY A 300 2.35 7.03 9.52
CA GLY A 300 1.55 5.93 10.04
C GLY A 300 0.42 6.36 10.98
N ASP A 301 -0.71 5.67 10.84
CA ASP A 301 -1.87 5.80 11.69
C ASP A 301 -1.78 4.87 12.91
N SER A 302 -2.43 5.28 14.01
CA SER A 302 -2.65 4.41 15.16
C SER A 302 -3.80 3.44 14.89
N TRP A 303 -3.65 2.18 15.31
CA TRP A 303 -4.72 1.19 15.25
C TRP A 303 -5.24 0.88 16.65
N THR A 304 -6.51 1.21 16.89
CA THR A 304 -7.28 0.78 18.05
C THR A 304 -8.05 -0.48 17.67
N VAL A 305 -7.70 -1.61 18.28
CA VAL A 305 -8.43 -2.88 18.07
C VAL A 305 -9.66 -2.95 18.95
N VAL A 306 -9.56 -2.42 20.17
CA VAL A 306 -10.67 -2.41 21.12
C VAL A 306 -10.84 -0.98 21.63
N ASP A 307 -12.02 -0.43 21.37
CA ASP A 307 -12.46 0.83 21.94
C ASP A 307 -13.37 0.51 23.13
N PHE A 308 -12.81 0.55 24.34
CA PHE A 308 -13.56 0.37 25.58
C PHE A 308 -14.19 1.68 26.07
N GLY A 309 -14.38 2.65 25.17
CA GLY A 309 -14.84 3.98 25.51
C GLY A 309 -13.71 4.94 25.87
N PRO A 310 -14.07 6.19 26.21
CA PRO A 310 -13.11 7.27 26.39
C PRO A 310 -12.10 6.96 27.51
N GLY A 311 -10.84 6.75 27.13
CA GLY A 311 -9.70 6.57 28.05
C GLY A 311 -9.24 5.13 28.29
N LEU A 312 -9.99 4.12 27.82
CA LEU A 312 -9.62 2.70 28.00
C LEU A 312 -9.27 1.98 26.68
N GLY A 313 -9.20 2.71 25.56
CA GLY A 313 -8.76 2.16 24.28
C GLY A 313 -7.29 1.74 24.30
N GLY A 314 -7.03 0.44 24.18
CA GLY A 314 -5.68 -0.08 23.98
C GLY A 314 -5.23 0.17 22.55
N SER A 315 -4.44 1.23 22.32
CA SER A 315 -3.74 1.39 21.03
C SER A 315 -2.67 0.32 20.91
N LEU A 316 -2.68 -0.44 19.81
CA LEU A 316 -1.60 -1.40 19.57
C LEU A 316 -0.25 -0.69 19.47
N PRO A 317 0.83 -1.29 20.00
CA PRO A 317 2.16 -0.76 19.78
C PRO A 317 2.50 -0.83 18.28
N GLY A 318 2.75 0.33 17.68
CA GLY A 318 3.12 0.43 16.28
C GLY A 318 2.38 1.53 15.53
N ARG A 319 2.69 1.64 14.25
CA ARG A 319 1.99 2.50 13.31
C ARG A 319 1.75 1.72 12.03
N PHE A 320 0.60 1.97 11.41
CA PHE A 320 0.10 1.19 10.30
C PHE A 320 -0.28 2.11 9.15
N SER A 321 -0.21 1.59 7.93
CA SER A 321 -0.80 2.24 6.76
C SER A 321 -1.81 1.30 6.13
N PHE A 322 -2.93 1.84 5.67
CA PHE A 322 -3.89 1.06 4.90
C PHE A 322 -3.43 0.95 3.46
N ILE A 323 -3.44 -0.27 2.94
CA ILE A 323 -3.27 -0.58 1.53
C ILE A 323 -4.57 -1.21 1.06
N ARG A 324 -5.07 -0.77 -0.08
CA ARG A 324 -6.36 -1.19 -0.62
C ARG A 324 -6.20 -1.61 -2.07
N SER A 325 -6.96 -2.61 -2.49
CA SER A 325 -7.09 -2.98 -3.89
C SER A 325 -8.46 -3.61 -4.14
N VAL A 326 -8.95 -3.49 -5.37
CA VAL A 326 -10.22 -4.09 -5.83
C VAL A 326 -9.92 -4.97 -7.03
N ALA A 327 -10.49 -6.17 -7.02
CA ALA A 327 -10.48 -7.07 -8.18
C ALA A 327 -11.92 -7.43 -8.55
N VAL A 328 -12.20 -7.49 -9.84
CA VAL A 328 -13.53 -7.83 -10.39
C VAL A 328 -13.39 -9.07 -11.26
N LEU A 329 -14.25 -10.06 -11.04
CA LEU A 329 -14.31 -11.27 -11.86
C LEU A 329 -15.76 -11.62 -12.21
N PRO A 330 -15.98 -12.12 -13.44
CA PRO A 330 -17.30 -12.60 -13.85
C PRO A 330 -17.69 -13.86 -13.09
N LEU A 331 -18.96 -13.93 -12.70
CA LEU A 331 -19.54 -15.14 -12.14
C LEU A 331 -19.78 -16.15 -13.27
N GLU A 332 -19.35 -17.40 -13.09
CA GLU A 332 -19.53 -18.48 -14.08
C GLU A 332 -18.91 -18.24 -15.47
N GLY A 333 -17.93 -17.33 -15.57
CA GLY A 333 -17.17 -17.10 -16.80
C GLY A 333 -17.95 -16.36 -17.91
N LYS A 334 -19.13 -15.82 -17.60
CA LYS A 334 -19.82 -14.86 -18.48
C LYS A 334 -19.77 -13.48 -17.83
N THR A 335 -19.07 -12.56 -18.47
CA THR A 335 -19.08 -11.14 -18.10
C THR A 335 -20.40 -10.50 -18.52
N GLY A 336 -20.80 -9.45 -17.80
CA GLY A 336 -21.74 -8.47 -18.36
C GLY A 336 -21.22 -7.97 -19.72
N ASP A 337 -22.13 -7.52 -20.59
CA ASP A 337 -21.77 -6.84 -21.83
C ASP A 337 -22.04 -5.34 -21.63
N PRO A 338 -21.00 -4.50 -21.42
CA PRO A 338 -19.57 -4.76 -21.61
C PRO A 338 -18.86 -5.40 -20.40
N PRO A 339 -17.75 -6.13 -20.62
CA PRO A 339 -17.00 -6.76 -19.54
C PRO A 339 -16.35 -5.73 -18.62
N ILE A 340 -16.77 -5.69 -17.35
CA ILE A 340 -16.17 -4.85 -16.31
C ILE A 340 -14.99 -5.61 -15.67
N THR A 341 -14.03 -6.03 -16.49
CA THR A 341 -12.81 -6.68 -16.00
C THR A 341 -11.69 -5.64 -15.86
N GLY A 342 -11.16 -5.44 -14.66
CA GLY A 342 -10.06 -4.49 -14.44
C GLY A 342 -9.67 -4.33 -12.97
N TYR A 343 -8.49 -3.75 -12.73
CA TYR A 343 -8.08 -3.29 -11.41
C TYR A 343 -8.57 -1.86 -11.22
N TRP A 344 -9.38 -1.64 -10.19
CA TRP A 344 -9.91 -0.32 -9.86
C TRP A 344 -9.21 0.18 -8.60
N ASP A 345 -8.31 1.14 -8.78
CA ASP A 345 -7.75 1.91 -7.66
C ASP A 345 -8.75 3.03 -7.31
N SER A 346 -9.48 2.85 -6.21
CA SER A 346 -10.42 3.84 -5.66
C SER A 346 -9.77 4.72 -4.61
#